data_AF-A0A2V8GKI3-F1
#
_entry.id   AF-A0A2V8GKI3-F1
#
_cell.length_a   1.000
_cell.length_b   1.000
_cell.length_c   1.000
_cell.angle_alpha   90.00
_cell.angle_beta   90.00
_cell.angle_gamma   90.00
#
_symmetry.space_group_name_H-M   'P 1'
#
loop_
_entity.id
_entity.type
_entity.pdbx_description
1 polymer ?
#
loop_
_entity_poly.entity_id
_entity_poly.type
_entity_poly.pdbx_seq_one_letter_code
_entity_poly.pdbx_strand_id
1 'polypeptide(L)' 'MSQKSPTYWVRSKQINEIGGFGRRPVPAKFKTLEKAQQYRLQLNLHRGAFHPGYFIEVEEDSSTPFIGGTGSA' A
#
# COMPACT_ATOMS: atom_id res chain seq x y z
N MET A 1 -19.62 -15.69 -3.38
CA MET A 1 -18.66 -14.72 -3.95
C MET A 1 -17.93 -14.06 -2.80
N SER A 2 -16.68 -14.43 -2.53
CA SER A 2 -15.92 -13.81 -1.44
C SER A 2 -15.40 -12.46 -1.95
N GLN A 3 -16.20 -11.41 -1.75
CA GLN A 3 -15.81 -10.04 -2.04
C GLN A 3 -14.73 -9.63 -1.05
N LYS A 4 -13.48 -10.01 -1.32
CA LYS A 4 -12.35 -9.65 -0.48
C LYS A 4 -12.19 -8.14 -0.51
N SER A 5 -12.20 -7.53 0.67
CA SER A 5 -12.02 -6.10 0.82
C SER A 5 -10.61 -5.69 0.36
N PRO A 6 -10.46 -4.54 -0.33
CA PRO A 6 -9.17 -4.05 -0.77
C PRO A 6 -8.24 -3.84 0.44
N THR A 7 -6.97 -4.20 0.27
CA THR A 7 -5.93 -3.91 1.26
C THR A 7 -5.16 -2.65 0.84
N TYR A 8 -4.91 -1.75 1.79
CA TYR A 8 -4.18 -0.52 1.55
C TYR A 8 -2.83 -0.56 2.26
N TRP A 9 -1.74 -0.44 1.51
CA TRP A 9 -0.37 -0.46 2.01
C TRP A 9 0.24 0.93 1.93
N VAL A 10 0.72 1.47 3.04
CA VAL A 10 1.51 2.71 3.07
C VAL A 10 2.98 2.36 3.02
N ARG A 11 3.68 2.81 1.97
CA ARG A 11 5.09 2.52 1.71
C ARG A 11 5.92 3.80 1.58
N SER A 12 7.22 3.72 1.89
CA SER A 12 8.16 4.81 1.61
C SER A 12 8.55 4.81 0.14
N LYS A 13 8.70 6.00 -0.45
CA LYS A 13 9.31 6.15 -1.79
C LYS A 13 10.83 5.92 -1.77
N GLN A 14 11.44 5.86 -0.59
CA GLN A 14 12.86 5.58 -0.43
C GLN A 14 13.08 4.06 -0.35
N ILE A 15 13.83 3.51 -1.31
CA ILE A 15 14.07 2.07 -1.46
C ILE A 15 14.79 1.48 -0.24
N ASN A 16 15.63 2.27 0.42
CA ASN A 16 16.45 1.88 1.58
C ASN A 16 16.08 2.69 2.83
N GLU A 17 14.80 2.91 3.12
CA GLU A 17 14.42 3.48 4.42
C GLU A 17 14.67 2.45 5.52
N ILE A 18 15.84 2.52 6.16
CA ILE A 18 16.19 1.71 7.32
C ILE A 18 15.48 2.31 8.53
N GLY A 19 14.19 2.01 8.70
CA GLY A 19 13.44 2.11 9.97
C GLY A 19 13.73 3.33 10.86
N GLY A 20 13.92 4.53 10.30
CA GLY A 20 14.26 5.73 11.06
C GLY A 20 13.07 6.37 11.78
N PHE A 21 11.85 5.92 11.46
CA PHE A 21 10.63 6.37 12.13
C PHE A 21 10.37 5.55 13.39
N GLY A 22 10.72 6.13 14.53
CA GLY A 22 10.44 5.58 15.85
C GLY A 22 9.03 4.96 15.95
N ARG A 23 8.98 3.76 16.55
CA ARG A 23 7.79 2.97 16.91
C ARG A 23 6.81 2.58 15.78
N ARG A 24 6.87 3.14 14.57
CA ARG A 24 5.92 2.82 13.49
C ARG A 24 6.62 2.66 12.14
N PRO A 25 7.09 1.43 11.85
CA PRO A 25 7.77 1.15 10.58
C PRO A 25 6.79 1.23 9.40
N VAL A 26 7.32 1.62 8.24
CA VAL A 26 6.74 1.28 6.93
C VAL A 26 7.49 0.08 6.36
N PRO A 27 6.84 -0.80 5.56
CA PRO A 27 5.46 -0.71 5.09
C PRO A 27 4.40 -0.98 6.17
N ALA A 28 3.27 -0.28 6.11
CA ALA A 28 2.14 -0.44 7.04
C ALA A 28 0.83 -0.81 6.31
N LYS A 29 0.08 -1.77 6.85
CA LYS A 29 -1.17 -2.30 6.27
C LYS A 29 -2.42 -1.70 6.91
N PHE A 30 -3.39 -1.33 6.09
CA PHE A 30 -4.68 -0.80 6.50
C PHE A 30 -5.84 -1.48 5.76
N LYS A 31 -6.99 -1.60 6.43
CA LYS A 31 -8.23 -2.14 5.87
C LYS A 31 -9.08 -1.09 5.13
N THR A 32 -8.76 0.18 5.29
CA THR A 32 -9.56 1.31 4.79
C THR A 32 -8.64 2.37 4.22
N LEU A 33 -9.04 2.96 3.09
CA LEU A 33 -8.28 4.04 2.42
C LEU A 33 -8.08 5.25 3.33
N GLU A 34 -9.10 5.65 4.09
CA GLU A 34 -9.04 6.81 4.99
C GLU A 34 -7.90 6.69 6.02
N LYS A 35 -7.80 5.54 6.71
CA LYS A 35 -6.69 5.29 7.65
C LYS A 35 -5.33 5.31 6.96
N ALA A 36 -5.23 4.77 5.75
CA ALA A 36 -3.98 4.81 4.98
C ALA A 36 -3.60 6.24 4.59
N GLN A 37 -4.57 7.09 4.23
CA GLN A 37 -4.36 8.50 3.92
C GLN A 37 -3.95 9.30 5.16
N GLN A 38 -4.63 9.11 6.29
CA GLN A 38 -4.26 9.75 7.56
C GLN A 38 -2.84 9.37 7.97
N TYR A 39 -2.48 8.09 7.86
CA TYR A 39 -1.14 7.63 8.19
C TYR A 39 -0.07 8.17 7.24
N ARG A 40 -0.33 8.17 5.92
CA ARG A 40 0.54 8.80 4.92
C ARG A 40 0.75 10.29 5.22
N LEU A 41 -0.31 11.00 5.61
CA LEU A 41 -0.22 12.42 5.96
C LEU A 41 0.66 12.63 7.19
N GLN A 42 0.44 11.85 8.26
CA GLN A 42 1.28 11.90 9.46
C GLN A 42 2.76 11.66 9.13
N LEU A 43 3.06 10.64 8.32
CA LEU A 43 4.43 10.38 7.91
C LEU A 43 5.02 11.53 7.08
N ASN A 44 4.26 12.12 6.17
CA ASN A 44 4.73 13.27 5.36
C ASN A 44 4.92 14.56 6.17
N LEU A 45 4.25 14.72 7.32
CA LEU A 45 4.45 15.84 8.23
C LEU A 45 5.73 15.70 9.07
N HIS A 46 6.06 14.47 9.46
CA HIS A 46 7.23 14.18 10.30
C HIS A 46 8.48 13.84 9.47
N ARG A 47 8.36 13.75 8.15
CA ARG A 47 9.48 13.38 7.28
C ARG A 47 10.58 14.44 7.34
N GLY A 48 11.84 14.01 7.25
CA GLY A 48 12.96 14.93 7.05
C GLY A 48 12.81 15.73 5.76
N ALA A 49 13.39 16.93 5.71
CA ALA A 49 13.28 17.85 4.55
C ALA A 49 13.64 17.20 3.20
N PHE A 50 14.54 16.21 3.22
CA PHE A 50 15.03 15.49 2.04
C PHE A 50 14.31 14.17 1.76
N HIS A 51 13.32 13.79 2.56
CA HIS A 51 12.62 12.53 2.35
C HIS A 51 11.63 12.64 1.17
N PRO A 52 11.64 11.72 0.19
CA PRO A 52 10.80 11.79 -1.01
C PRO A 52 9.29 11.65 -0.73
N GLY A 53 8.94 11.24 0.49
CA GLY A 53 7.57 11.09 0.97
C GLY A 53 7.07 9.66 0.89
N TYR A 54 5.79 9.50 1.19
CA TYR A 54 5.13 8.19 1.30
C TYR A 54 3.97 8.08 0.30
N PHE A 55 3.67 6.85 -0.14
CA PHE A 55 2.58 6.55 -1.07
C PHE A 55 1.70 5.41 -0.57
N ILE A 56 0.48 5.31 -1.12
CA ILE A 56 -0.48 4.25 -0.83
C ILE A 56 -0.54 3.33 -2.05
N GLU A 57 -0.29 2.05 -1.83
CA GLU A 57 -0.51 0.97 -2.77
C GLU A 57 -1.82 0.26 -2.41
N VAL A 58 -2.68 0.05 -3.40
CA VAL A 58 -3.95 -0.66 -3.22
C VAL A 58 -3.77 -2.06 -3.79
N GLU A 59 -3.89 -3.06 -2.94
CA GLU A 59 -3.91 -4.46 -3.32
C GLU A 59 -5.37 -4.91 -3.35
N GLU A 60 -5.95 -4.89 -4.54
CA GLU A 60 -7.22 -5.52 -4.84
C GLU A 60 -6.91 -6.98 -5.17
N ASP A 61 -7.44 -7.92 -4.36
CA ASP A 61 -7.35 -9.37 -4.64
C ASP A 61 -8.21 -9.64 -5.88
N SER A 62 -7.66 -9.29 -7.03
CA SER A 62 -8.27 -9.53 -8.32
C SER A 62 -8.19 -11.04 -8.50
N SER A 63 -9.24 -11.73 -8.08
CA SER A 63 -9.61 -13.00 -8.70
C SER A 63 -9.96 -12.66 -10.14
N THR A 64 -8.95 -12.46 -10.99
CA THR A 64 -9.12 -12.64 -12.42
C THR A 64 -9.44 -14.11 -12.61
N PRO A 65 -10.68 -14.50 -12.97
CA PRO A 65 -10.83 -15.81 -13.57
C PRO A 65 -10.02 -15.74 -14.86
N PHE A 66 -9.00 -16.57 -14.96
CA PHE A 66 -8.33 -16.84 -16.23
C PHE A 66 -9.38 -17.49 -17.16
N ILE A 67 -10.21 -16.69 -17.82
CA ILE A 67 -11.06 -17.16 -18.92
C ILE A 67 -10.23 -16.99 -20.19
N GLY A 68 -9.40 -18.00 -20.44
CA GLY A 68 -8.57 -18.13 -21.64
C GLY A 68 -8.42 -19.58 -22.08
N GLY A 69 -9.38 -20.43 -21.71
CA GLY A 69 -9.59 -21.75 -22.30
C GLY A 69 -10.75 -21.65 -23.27
N THR A 70 -10.47 -21.30 -24.51
CA THR A 70 -11.30 -21.74 -25.64
C THR A 70 -10.35 -22.32 -26.66
N GLY A 71 -10.32 -23.65 -26.74
CA GLY A 71 -9.72 -24.35 -27.85
C GLY A 71 -10.41 -23.98 -29.16
N SER A 72 -9.63 -24.01 -30.23
CA SER A 72 -10.01 -24.11 -31.66
C SER A 72 -8.67 -24.08 -32.41
N ALA A 73 -8.29 -24.98 -33.29
CA ALA A 73 -8.88 -26.19 -33.86
C ALA A 73 -7.72 -27.09 -34.35
#